data_AF-A0AA40G477-F1
#
_entry.id   AF-A0AA40G477-F1
#
_cell.length_a   1.000
_cell.length_b   1.000
_cell.length_c   1.000
_cell.angle_alpha   90.00
_cell.angle_beta   90.00
_cell.angle_gamma   90.00
#
_symmetry.space_group_name_H-M   'P 1'
#
loop_
_entity.id
_entity.type
_entity.pdbx_description
1 polymer ?
#
loop_
_entity_poly.entity_id
_entity_poly.type
_entity_poly.pdbx_seq_one_letter_code
_entity_poly.pdbx_strand_id
1 'polypeptide(L)'
;MKASRATTLLEAIRNILRGKPHIDGLRYANEISARTQPQPHVPFGPYHKSSKVYYYTRDARRSVEAPSVIYTADQLEAGKVDLSQINLNPFKKQLSDK
;
A
#
# COMPACT_ATOMS: atom_id res chain seq x y z
N MET A 1 28.19 23.81 8.13
CA MET A 1 27.76 25.22 7.93
C MET A 1 26.23 25.24 7.98
N LYS A 2 25.62 26.07 8.83
CA LYS A 2 24.15 26.25 8.83
C LYS A 2 23.75 26.93 7.53
N ALA A 3 22.85 26.31 6.79
CA ALA A 3 22.60 26.62 5.39
C ALA A 3 21.66 27.82 5.17
N SER A 4 20.90 28.18 6.21
CA SER A 4 20.18 29.44 6.29
C SER A 4 20.82 30.29 7.37
N ARG A 5 21.28 31.48 7.00
CA ARG A 5 21.79 32.44 7.98
C ARG A 5 21.18 33.79 7.68
N ALA A 6 20.16 34.16 8.44
CA ALA A 6 19.77 35.55 8.54
C ALA A 6 20.83 36.28 9.39
N THR A 7 20.85 37.61 9.34
CA THR A 7 21.75 38.35 10.22
C THR A 7 21.35 38.09 11.68
N THR A 8 22.34 38.02 12.57
CA THR A 8 22.14 37.65 13.99
C THR A 8 21.12 38.56 14.68
N LEU A 9 21.06 39.84 14.30
CA LEU A 9 20.07 40.81 14.77
C LEU A 9 18.64 40.43 14.36
N LEU A 10 18.41 40.06 13.09
CA LEU A 10 17.10 39.65 12.62
C LEU A 10 16.67 38.30 13.21
N GLU A 11 17.60 37.38 13.43
CA GLU A 11 17.32 36.12 14.12
C GLU A 11 16.88 36.36 15.57
N ALA A 12 17.56 37.26 16.29
CA ALA A 12 17.20 37.63 17.65
C ALA A 12 15.80 38.27 17.71
N ILE A 13 15.53 39.29 16.88
CA ILE A 13 14.20 39.93 16.80
C ILE A 13 13.12 38.90 16.51
N ARG A 14 13.33 38.03 15.52
CA ARG A 14 12.38 36.99 15.13
C ARG A 14 12.11 35.98 16.25
N ASN A 15 13.15 35.55 16.98
CA ASN A 15 13.00 34.58 18.07
C ASN A 15 12.33 35.21 19.30
N ILE A 16 12.62 36.48 19.60
CA ILE A 16 11.98 37.25 20.68
C ILE A 16 10.49 37.42 20.38
N LEU A 17 10.14 37.93 19.20
CA LEU A 17 8.74 38.17 18.82
C LEU A 17 7.91 36.89 18.72
N ARG A 18 8.52 35.76 18.33
CA ARG A 18 7.83 34.47 18.20
C ARG A 18 7.78 33.66 19.51
N GLY A 19 8.63 33.97 20.50
CA GLY A 19 8.74 33.23 21.77
C GLY A 19 9.30 31.81 21.67
N LYS A 20 9.74 31.38 20.47
CA LYS A 20 10.30 30.05 20.18
C LYS A 20 11.33 30.13 19.05
N PRO A 21 12.33 29.22 19.01
CA PRO A 21 13.30 29.19 17.91
C PRO A 21 12.63 28.90 16.57
N HIS A 22 13.22 29.43 15.49
CA HIS A 22 12.68 29.24 14.14
C HIS A 22 13.07 27.86 13.64
N ILE A 23 12.08 27.09 13.17
CA ILE A 23 12.32 25.87 12.43
C ILE A 23 12.27 26.24 10.96
N ASP A 24 13.37 25.98 10.26
CA ASP A 24 13.46 26.24 8.83
C ASP A 24 12.78 25.12 8.04
N GLY A 25 11.92 25.48 7.09
CA GLY A 25 11.26 24.55 6.17
C GLY A 25 11.93 24.50 4.80
N LEU A 26 12.94 25.33 4.56
CA LEU A 26 13.64 25.37 3.29
C LEU A 26 14.61 24.19 3.17
N ARG A 27 14.78 23.71 1.94
CA ARG A 27 15.67 22.61 1.61
C ARG A 27 16.97 23.16 1.04
N TYR A 28 18.03 23.14 1.84
CA TYR A 28 19.33 23.60 1.41
C TYR A 28 20.16 22.51 0.77
N ALA A 29 21.01 22.89 -0.19
CA ALA A 29 21.77 21.96 -1.02
C ALA A 29 22.69 21.00 -0.23
N ASN A 30 23.15 21.42 0.95
CA ASN A 30 24.02 20.66 1.85
C ASN A 30 23.26 19.82 2.90
N GLU A 31 21.94 20.01 3.01
CA GLU A 31 21.07 19.26 3.93
C GLU A 31 20.24 18.21 3.17
N ILE A 32 20.25 18.26 1.84
CA ILE A 32 19.62 17.27 0.96
C ILE A 32 20.67 16.40 0.29
N SER A 33 20.28 15.20 -0.13
CA SER A 33 21.11 14.35 -0.97
C SER A 33 21.48 15.06 -2.28
N ALA A 34 22.67 14.75 -2.82
CA ALA A 34 23.10 15.28 -4.11
C ALA A 34 22.08 15.00 -5.24
N ARG A 35 22.05 15.86 -6.26
CA ARG A 35 21.19 15.63 -7.43
C ARG A 35 21.64 14.44 -8.27
N THR A 36 22.95 14.24 -8.35
CA THR A 36 23.56 13.10 -9.03
C THR A 36 23.78 11.99 -8.02
N GLN A 37 23.17 10.83 -8.27
CA GLN A 37 23.33 9.63 -7.46
C GLN A 37 24.19 8.61 -8.23
N PRO A 38 25.01 7.80 -7.55
CA PRO A 38 25.73 6.70 -8.20
C PRO A 38 24.75 5.67 -8.74
N GLN A 39 25.20 4.87 -9.72
CA GLN A 39 24.38 3.81 -10.29
C GLN A 39 24.07 2.75 -9.20
N PRO A 40 22.78 2.42 -8.96
CA PRO A 40 22.42 1.44 -7.94
C PRO A 40 22.55 -0.01 -8.46
N HIS A 41 22.93 -0.93 -7.56
CA HIS A 41 22.82 -2.38 -7.80
C HIS A 41 21.62 -2.93 -7.02
N VAL A 42 20.47 -3.04 -7.69
CA VAL A 42 19.20 -3.46 -7.08
C VAL A 42 19.15 -4.99 -6.98
N PRO A 43 18.76 -5.57 -5.83
CA PRO A 43 18.61 -7.01 -5.71
C PRO A 43 17.47 -7.53 -6.60
N PHE A 44 17.62 -8.76 -7.06
CA PHE A 44 16.61 -9.39 -7.90
C PHE A 44 15.37 -9.81 -7.11
N GLY A 45 14.23 -9.89 -7.80
CA GLY A 45 12.98 -10.36 -7.22
C GLY A 45 12.93 -11.89 -6.99
N PRO A 46 11.91 -12.39 -6.27
CA PRO A 46 11.82 -13.80 -5.83
C PRO A 46 11.83 -14.85 -6.95
N TYR A 47 11.40 -14.45 -8.16
CA TYR A 47 11.28 -15.32 -9.33
C TYR A 47 12.40 -15.12 -10.35
N HIS A 48 13.50 -14.44 -9.99
CA HIS A 48 14.72 -14.38 -10.81
C HIS A 48 15.50 -15.70 -10.68
N LYS A 49 14.96 -16.78 -11.27
CA LYS A 49 15.56 -18.12 -11.28
C LYS A 49 15.51 -18.66 -12.71
N SER A 50 16.48 -19.50 -13.08
CA SER A 50 16.60 -20.06 -14.43
C SER A 50 15.66 -21.25 -14.71
N SER A 51 15.20 -21.94 -13.66
CA SER A 51 14.37 -23.14 -13.78
C SER A 51 13.25 -23.15 -12.75
N LYS A 52 12.21 -23.96 -13.01
CA LYS A 52 11.02 -24.11 -12.15
C LYS A 52 10.26 -22.80 -11.87
N VAL A 53 10.29 -21.86 -12.83
CA VAL A 53 9.54 -20.58 -12.77
C VAL A 53 8.40 -20.59 -13.77
N TYR A 54 7.42 -21.47 -13.54
CA TYR A 54 6.22 -21.48 -14.38
C TYR A 54 5.26 -20.37 -13.94
N TYR A 55 4.68 -19.64 -14.89
CA TYR A 55 3.78 -18.53 -14.58
C TYR A 55 2.50 -19.01 -13.89
N TYR A 56 1.97 -20.17 -14.31
CA TYR A 56 0.69 -20.70 -13.84
C TYR A 56 0.70 -21.04 -12.34
N THR A 57 1.85 -21.36 -11.73
CA THR A 57 1.94 -21.71 -10.30
C THR A 57 1.92 -20.49 -9.39
N ARG A 58 2.14 -19.28 -9.91
CA ARG A 58 2.21 -18.02 -9.14
C ARG A 58 1.14 -17.01 -9.52
N ASP A 59 0.33 -17.30 -10.53
CA ASP A 59 -0.68 -16.36 -11.03
C ASP A 59 -1.94 -16.39 -10.17
N ALA A 60 -1.89 -15.70 -9.03
CA ALA A 60 -3.04 -15.57 -8.13
C ALA A 60 -4.26 -14.89 -8.78
N ARG A 61 -4.07 -14.13 -9.87
CA ARG A 61 -5.18 -13.48 -10.59
C ARG A 61 -6.12 -14.49 -11.24
N ARG A 62 -5.60 -15.67 -11.60
CA ARG A 62 -6.37 -16.79 -12.17
C ARG A 62 -6.90 -17.75 -11.12
N SER A 63 -6.40 -17.67 -9.90
CA SER A 63 -6.90 -18.43 -8.73
C SER A 63 -8.14 -17.79 -8.10
N VAL A 64 -8.61 -16.66 -8.63
CA VAL A 64 -9.82 -16.01 -8.16
C VAL A 64 -11.03 -16.82 -8.64
N GLU A 65 -11.69 -17.49 -7.69
CA GLU A 65 -12.97 -18.15 -7.95
C GLU A 65 -14.12 -17.13 -8.01
N ALA A 66 -15.20 -17.49 -8.71
CA ALA A 66 -16.44 -16.73 -8.67
C ALA A 66 -16.98 -16.63 -7.23
N PRO A 67 -17.72 -15.57 -6.89
CA PRO A 67 -18.28 -15.43 -5.56
C PRO A 67 -19.21 -16.60 -5.23
N SER A 68 -19.16 -17.09 -4.00
CA SER A 68 -20.07 -18.13 -3.52
C SER A 68 -21.49 -17.57 -3.48
N VAL A 69 -22.41 -18.18 -4.23
CA VAL A 69 -23.81 -17.77 -4.22
C VAL A 69 -24.51 -18.38 -3.00
N ILE A 70 -25.04 -17.51 -2.14
CA ILE A 70 -25.70 -17.90 -0.88
C ILE A 70 -27.19 -18.22 -1.12
N TYR A 71 -27.79 -17.59 -2.13
CA TYR A 71 -29.19 -17.74 -2.48
C TYR A 71 -29.42 -17.38 -3.96
N THR A 72 -30.18 -18.19 -4.68
CA THR A 72 -30.68 -17.93 -6.04
C THR A 72 -32.16 -18.25 -6.09
N ALA A 73 -32.99 -17.31 -6.54
CA ALA A 73 -34.41 -17.55 -6.77
C ALA A 73 -34.66 -17.78 -8.27
N ASP A 74 -35.08 -18.99 -8.64
CA ASP A 74 -35.65 -19.24 -9.96
C ASP A 74 -37.12 -18.78 -9.91
N GLN A 75 -37.40 -17.61 -10.49
CA GLN A 75 -38.71 -16.99 -10.73
C GLN A 75 -39.71 -17.03 -9.55
N LEU A 76 -39.88 -15.88 -8.87
CA LEU A 76 -40.78 -15.74 -7.72
C LEU A 76 -42.26 -15.82 -8.12
N GLU A 77 -43.01 -16.77 -7.53
CA GLU A 77 -44.42 -16.52 -7.25
C GLU A 77 -44.52 -15.57 -6.04
N ALA A 78 -45.49 -14.64 -6.08
CA ALA A 78 -45.63 -13.62 -5.04
C ALA A 78 -45.92 -14.26 -3.66
N GLY A 79 -44.98 -14.09 -2.72
CA GLY A 79 -45.24 -14.27 -1.28
C GLY A 79 -44.62 -15.48 -0.59
N LYS A 80 -43.80 -16.32 -1.26
CA LYS A 80 -43.07 -17.41 -0.60
C LYS A 80 -41.55 -17.25 -0.76
N VAL A 81 -40.85 -17.14 0.37
CA VAL A 81 -39.38 -17.20 0.44
C VAL A 81 -39.00 -18.61 0.90
N ASP A 82 -38.50 -19.44 0.00
CA ASP A 82 -38.06 -20.80 0.33
C ASP A 82 -36.69 -20.78 1.03
N LEU A 83 -36.72 -20.92 2.36
CA LEU A 83 -35.54 -20.98 3.23
C LEU A 83 -34.64 -22.21 2.97
N SER A 84 -35.14 -23.21 2.25
CA SER A 84 -34.40 -24.43 1.85
C SER A 84 -33.33 -24.18 0.79
N GLN A 85 -33.39 -23.06 0.07
CA GLN A 85 -32.45 -22.70 -0.99
C GLN A 85 -31.24 -21.89 -0.49
N ILE A 86 -31.22 -21.53 0.79
CA ILE A 86 -30.15 -20.73 1.38
C ILE A 86 -28.98 -21.63 1.76
N ASN A 87 -27.80 -21.39 1.19
CA ASN A 87 -26.58 -22.12 1.55
C ASN A 87 -26.03 -21.62 2.89
N LEU A 88 -26.24 -22.42 3.94
CA LEU A 88 -25.88 -22.09 5.33
C LEU A 88 -24.38 -22.13 5.64
N ASN A 89 -23.53 -22.59 4.70
CA ASN A 89 -22.07 -22.64 4.88
C ASN A 89 -21.31 -22.18 3.63
N PRO A 90 -21.27 -20.87 3.34
CA PRO A 90 -20.69 -20.35 2.10
C PRO A 90 -19.15 -20.45 2.02
N PHE A 91 -18.46 -20.66 3.14
CA PHE A 91 -16.99 -20.56 3.22
C PHE A 91 -16.24 -21.89 3.39
N LYS A 92 -16.92 -23.05 3.28
CA LYS A 92 -16.28 -24.36 3.56
C LYS A 92 -15.08 -24.67 2.64
N LYS A 93 -15.05 -24.11 1.42
CA LYS A 93 -13.95 -24.26 0.46
C LYS A 93 -12.65 -23.56 0.88
N GLN A 94 -12.73 -22.43 1.61
CA GLN A 94 -11.55 -21.62 1.96
C GLN A 94 -10.68 -22.23 3.06
N LEU A 95 -11.20 -23.20 3.82
CA LEU A 95 -10.49 -23.88 4.92
C LEU A 95 -9.80 -25.19 4.51
N SER A 96 -10.11 -25.70 3.31
CA SER A 96 -9.59 -26.97 2.78
C SER A 96 -8.17 -26.86 2.24
N ASP A 97 -7.79 -25.69 1.73
CA ASP A 97 -6.59 -25.52 0.89
C ASP A 97 -5.41 -24.90 1.66
N LYS A 98 -5.35 -25.12 2.98
CA LYS A 98 -4.24 -24.68 3.85
C LYS A 98 -3.40 -25.84 4.35
#